data_AF-A0A933BSU0-F1
#
_entry.id   AF-A0A933BSU0-F1
#
_cell.length_a   1.000
_cell.length_b   1.000
_cell.length_c   1.000
_cell.angle_alpha   90.00
_cell.angle_beta   90.00
_cell.angle_gamma   90.00
#
_symmetry.space_group_name_H-M   'P 1'
#
loop_
_entity.id
_entity.type
_entity.pdbx_description
1 polymer ?
#
loop_
_entity_poly.entity_id
_entity_poly.type
_entity_poly.pdbx_seq_one_letter_code
_entity_poly.pdbx_strand_id
1 'polypeptide(L)'
;MRRLRPTVAGTLLLIGLLVGTGAATAQKGGRLSRTQKELQEVQRELAEERRRAQEAGRREGALARELERVEGLLRGKGAELKRLEARVAAGSREVAALTRQLATTERRLQRTERFLGERLRALYKQGRLGTVRVLLTAGTAEEVARRVKYLAAIAVQDRDLAARHRAALADLTGQREVVRTRISALEEQRRKLQDTRQDIASEQWRQRILLAKVREERQGHLTA
;
A
#
# COMPACT_ATOMS: atom_id res chain seq x y z
N MET A 1 -47.10 -40.86 2.52
CA MET A 1 -46.02 -41.73 3.07
C MET A 1 -45.53 -41.05 4.35
N ARG A 2 -46.03 -41.42 5.55
CA ARG A 2 -45.50 -42.45 6.50
C ARG A 2 -44.01 -42.19 6.83
N ARG A 3 -43.54 -41.97 8.07
CA ARG A 3 -43.98 -42.21 9.48
C ARG A 3 -43.30 -41.15 10.39
N LEU A 4 -43.96 -40.44 11.31
CA LEU A 4 -44.32 -40.77 12.72
C LEU A 4 -43.14 -41.04 13.69
N ARG A 5 -43.16 -40.26 14.79
CA ARG A 5 -42.20 -40.12 15.92
C ARG A 5 -42.15 -41.36 16.84
N PRO A 6 -41.28 -41.45 17.89
CA PRO A 6 -41.50 -40.79 19.20
C PRO A 6 -40.21 -40.29 19.93
N THR A 7 -40.15 -39.12 20.58
CA THR A 7 -40.35 -38.86 22.04
C THR A 7 -39.90 -39.97 23.01
N VAL A 8 -38.91 -39.67 23.87
CA VAL A 8 -38.68 -40.38 25.14
C VAL A 8 -38.85 -39.41 26.30
N ALA A 9 -39.98 -39.55 26.97
CA ALA A 9 -40.18 -39.18 28.36
C ALA A 9 -39.76 -40.38 29.22
N GLY A 10 -39.05 -40.14 30.33
CA GLY A 10 -38.68 -41.13 31.34
C GLY A 10 -38.82 -40.52 32.73
N THR A 11 -40.03 -40.55 33.31
CA THR A 11 -40.50 -41.52 34.33
C THR A 11 -40.15 -41.13 35.76
N LEU A 12 -41.12 -40.42 36.38
CA LEU A 12 -41.52 -40.55 37.77
C LEU A 12 -41.59 -42.04 38.16
N LEU A 13 -40.87 -42.44 39.22
CA LEU A 13 -41.13 -43.71 39.90
C LEU A 13 -41.35 -43.47 41.41
N LEU A 14 -42.61 -43.63 41.80
CA LEU A 14 -43.13 -43.76 43.16
C LEU A 14 -42.83 -45.19 43.66
N ILE A 15 -42.06 -45.32 44.74
CA ILE A 15 -42.01 -46.51 45.64
C ILE A 15 -41.60 -45.93 47.01
N GLY A 16 -42.22 -46.20 48.16
CA GLY A 16 -43.29 -47.08 48.58
C GLY A 16 -43.32 -46.95 50.10
N LEU A 17 -44.52 -46.77 50.65
CA LEU A 17 -44.79 -46.63 52.08
C LEU A 17 -44.55 -47.98 52.78
N LEU A 18 -43.64 -48.03 53.76
CA LEU A 18 -43.65 -49.08 54.79
C LEU A 18 -43.50 -48.44 56.17
N VAL A 19 -44.56 -48.56 56.98
CA VAL A 19 -44.61 -48.15 58.38
C VAL A 19 -43.94 -49.24 59.22
N GLY A 20 -42.82 -48.89 59.85
CA GLY A 20 -42.19 -49.65 60.91
C GLY A 20 -41.91 -48.72 62.09
N THR A 21 -42.68 -48.88 63.17
CA THR A 21 -42.53 -48.18 64.45
C THR A 21 -41.39 -48.80 65.25
N GLY A 22 -40.33 -48.03 65.51
CA GLY A 22 -39.24 -48.41 66.41
C GLY A 22 -38.01 -47.52 66.25
N ALA A 23 -37.77 -46.65 67.25
CA ALA A 23 -36.52 -45.95 67.55
C ALA A 23 -35.62 -45.48 66.38
N ALA A 24 -35.87 -44.28 65.83
CA ALA A 24 -34.88 -43.58 64.97
C ALA A 24 -35.14 -42.06 64.86
N THR A 25 -35.37 -41.35 65.96
CA THR A 25 -35.55 -39.88 65.94
C THR A 25 -34.23 -39.10 65.80
N ALA A 26 -33.08 -39.77 65.81
CA ALA A 26 -31.77 -39.14 65.55
C ALA A 26 -31.37 -39.12 64.05
N GLN A 27 -32.03 -39.91 63.17
CA GLN A 27 -31.58 -40.11 61.78
C GLN A 27 -32.25 -39.17 60.76
N LYS A 28 -33.43 -38.61 61.06
CA LYS A 28 -34.13 -37.63 60.20
C LYS A 28 -33.50 -36.22 60.22
N GLY A 29 -33.01 -35.76 61.38
CA GLY A 29 -32.31 -34.47 61.50
C GLY A 29 -30.97 -34.43 60.77
N GLY A 30 -30.23 -35.56 60.77
CA GLY A 30 -28.97 -35.69 60.03
C GLY A 30 -29.13 -35.74 58.51
N ARG A 31 -30.22 -36.33 58.00
CA ARG A 31 -30.54 -36.31 56.55
C ARG A 31 -30.94 -34.92 56.07
N LEU A 32 -31.84 -34.23 56.79
CA LEU A 32 -32.22 -32.86 56.47
C LEU A 32 -31.03 -31.89 56.48
N SER A 33 -30.13 -32.01 57.47
CA SER A 33 -28.90 -31.21 57.53
C SER A 33 -27.93 -31.50 56.37
N ARG A 34 -27.78 -32.76 55.95
CA ARG A 34 -26.97 -33.11 54.77
C ARG A 34 -27.56 -32.56 53.47
N THR A 35 -28.85 -32.74 53.25
CA THR A 35 -29.52 -32.21 52.06
C THR A 35 -29.46 -30.68 52.01
N GLN A 36 -29.52 -30.01 53.16
CA GLN A 36 -29.37 -28.56 53.23
C GLN A 36 -27.94 -28.09 52.92
N LYS A 37 -26.91 -28.85 53.31
CA LYS A 37 -25.51 -28.61 52.94
C LYS A 37 -25.25 -28.85 51.45
N GLU A 38 -25.74 -29.95 50.89
CA GLU A 38 -25.65 -30.27 49.46
C GLU A 38 -26.34 -29.18 48.62
N LEU A 39 -27.51 -28.69 49.04
CA LEU A 39 -28.19 -27.59 48.37
C LEU A 39 -27.34 -26.30 48.41
N GLN A 40 -26.65 -26.05 49.52
CA GLN A 40 -25.77 -24.89 49.68
C GLN A 40 -24.51 -24.98 48.82
N GLU A 41 -23.93 -26.18 48.66
CA GLU A 41 -22.81 -26.45 47.74
C GLU A 41 -23.24 -26.26 46.29
N VAL A 42 -24.36 -26.86 45.87
CA VAL A 42 -24.88 -26.70 44.50
C VAL A 42 -25.21 -25.24 44.19
N GLN A 43 -25.75 -24.49 45.16
CA GLN A 43 -25.98 -23.05 44.98
C GLN A 43 -24.68 -22.24 44.83
N ARG A 44 -23.62 -22.61 45.55
CA ARG A 44 -22.30 -21.99 45.41
C ARG A 44 -21.69 -22.31 44.05
N GLU A 45 -21.69 -23.58 43.63
CA GLU A 45 -21.21 -24.01 42.32
C GLU A 45 -21.96 -23.30 41.19
N LEU A 46 -23.29 -23.19 41.29
CA LEU A 46 -24.10 -22.48 40.30
C LEU A 46 -23.75 -20.98 40.26
N ALA A 47 -23.50 -20.34 41.40
CA ALA A 47 -23.11 -18.94 41.47
C ALA A 47 -21.71 -18.71 40.87
N GLU A 48 -20.77 -19.63 41.13
CA GLU A 48 -19.44 -19.62 40.53
C GLU A 48 -19.49 -19.81 39.02
N GLU A 49 -20.27 -20.77 38.52
CA GLU A 49 -20.41 -20.98 37.08
C GLU A 49 -21.10 -19.82 36.38
N ARG A 50 -22.13 -19.22 36.99
CA ARG A 50 -22.74 -17.99 36.47
C ARG A 50 -21.73 -16.84 36.37
N ARG A 51 -20.83 -16.73 37.36
CA ARG A 51 -19.78 -15.71 37.35
C ARG A 51 -18.75 -15.98 36.25
N ARG A 52 -18.31 -17.24 36.09
CA ARG A 52 -17.40 -17.66 35.01
C ARG A 52 -18.02 -17.37 33.63
N ALA A 53 -19.29 -17.71 33.43
CA ALA A 53 -20.01 -17.41 32.18
C ALA A 53 -20.14 -15.90 31.90
N GLN A 54 -20.35 -15.06 32.92
CA GLN A 54 -20.34 -13.60 32.74
C GLN A 54 -18.96 -13.05 32.39
N GLU A 55 -17.90 -13.52 33.06
CA GLU A 55 -16.53 -13.09 32.79
C GLU A 55 -16.09 -13.51 31.38
N ALA A 56 -16.44 -14.73 30.97
CA ALA A 56 -16.30 -15.24 29.61
C ALA A 56 -16.97 -14.34 28.56
N GLY A 57 -18.27 -14.05 28.72
CA GLY A 57 -19.01 -13.20 27.79
C GLY A 57 -18.42 -11.78 27.67
N ARG A 58 -17.87 -11.24 28.77
CA ARG A 58 -17.15 -9.95 28.74
C ARG A 58 -15.85 -10.04 27.94
N ARG A 59 -15.08 -11.12 28.09
CA ARG A 59 -13.84 -11.36 27.32
C ARG A 59 -14.13 -11.55 25.84
N GLU A 60 -15.10 -12.37 25.49
CA GLU A 60 -15.54 -12.56 24.10
C GLU A 60 -15.96 -11.23 23.46
N GLY A 61 -16.77 -10.43 24.16
CA GLY A 61 -17.17 -9.11 23.68
C GLY A 61 -16.01 -8.13 23.52
N ALA A 62 -14.99 -8.21 24.39
CA ALA A 62 -13.77 -7.39 24.25
C ALA A 62 -12.93 -7.83 23.04
N LEU A 63 -12.73 -9.13 22.83
CA LEU A 63 -12.02 -9.69 21.69
C LEU A 63 -12.73 -9.38 20.36
N ALA A 64 -14.06 -9.46 20.32
CA ALA A 64 -14.85 -9.11 19.15
C ALA A 64 -14.67 -7.64 18.74
N ARG A 65 -14.70 -6.71 19.72
CA ARG A 65 -14.43 -5.29 19.47
C ARG A 65 -13.00 -5.03 18.99
N GLU A 66 -12.01 -5.76 19.52
CA GLU A 66 -10.64 -5.65 19.06
C GLU A 66 -10.48 -6.16 17.62
N LEU A 67 -11.14 -7.27 17.28
CA LEU A 67 -11.14 -7.83 15.94
C LEU A 67 -11.77 -6.86 14.93
N GLU A 68 -12.93 -6.28 15.26
CA GLU A 68 -13.59 -5.28 14.41
C GLU A 68 -12.70 -4.06 14.16
N ARG A 69 -11.98 -3.60 15.19
CA ARG A 69 -11.01 -2.51 15.06
C ARG A 69 -9.87 -2.87 14.10
N VAL A 70 -9.27 -4.05 14.25
CA VAL A 70 -8.19 -4.53 13.37
C VAL A 70 -8.69 -4.67 11.93
N GLU A 71 -9.88 -5.20 11.71
CA GLU A 71 -10.49 -5.29 10.38
C GLU A 71 -10.74 -3.91 9.75
N GLY A 72 -11.21 -2.94 10.55
CA GLY A 72 -11.36 -1.55 10.12
C GLY A 72 -10.04 -0.94 9.68
N LEU A 73 -8.97 -1.13 10.48
CA LEU A 73 -7.63 -0.67 10.15
C LEU A 73 -7.09 -1.32 8.87
N LEU A 74 -7.28 -2.64 8.71
CA LEU A 74 -6.88 -3.37 7.51
C LEU A 74 -7.61 -2.90 6.26
N ARG A 75 -8.92 -2.61 6.35
CA ARG A 75 -9.69 -2.03 5.24
C ARG A 75 -9.15 -0.64 4.86
N GLY A 76 -8.89 0.21 5.86
CA GLY A 76 -8.32 1.54 5.65
C GLY A 76 -6.94 1.50 4.99
N LYS A 77 -6.00 0.75 5.58
CA LYS A 77 -4.65 0.56 5.04
C LYS A 77 -4.67 -0.10 3.66
N GLY A 78 -5.57 -1.06 3.42
CA GLY A 78 -5.72 -1.69 2.11
C GLY A 78 -6.18 -0.71 1.02
N ALA A 79 -7.08 0.23 1.34
CA ALA A 79 -7.48 1.28 0.41
C ALA A 79 -6.34 2.30 0.16
N GLU A 80 -5.61 2.67 1.21
CA GLU A 80 -4.42 3.52 1.10
C GLU A 80 -3.33 2.87 0.24
N LEU A 81 -3.07 1.58 0.44
CA LEU A 81 -2.10 0.80 -0.33
C LEU A 81 -2.42 0.87 -1.82
N LYS A 82 -3.67 0.59 -2.22
CA LYS A 82 -4.10 0.67 -3.62
C LYS A 82 -3.87 2.07 -4.22
N ARG A 83 -4.13 3.13 -3.45
CA ARG A 83 -3.89 4.52 -3.87
C ARG A 83 -2.39 4.80 -4.01
N LEU A 84 -1.55 4.30 -3.11
CA LEU A 84 -0.10 4.41 -3.20
C LEU A 84 0.45 3.65 -4.40
N GLU A 85 -0.01 2.44 -4.66
CA GLU A 85 0.39 1.63 -5.83
C GLU A 85 0.06 2.36 -7.14
N ALA A 86 -1.14 2.91 -7.26
CA ALA A 86 -1.54 3.70 -8.42
C ALA A 86 -0.64 4.94 -8.60
N ARG A 87 -0.33 5.66 -7.51
CA ARG A 87 0.57 6.83 -7.54
C ARG A 87 1.99 6.46 -7.95
N VAL A 88 2.55 5.39 -7.38
CA VAL A 88 3.89 4.89 -7.75
C VAL A 88 3.92 4.44 -9.21
N ALA A 89 2.88 3.78 -9.70
CA ALA A 89 2.79 3.36 -11.10
C ALA A 89 2.73 4.57 -12.06
N ALA A 90 1.90 5.57 -11.74
CA ALA A 90 1.83 6.81 -12.51
C ALA A 90 3.15 7.58 -12.49
N GLY A 91 3.75 7.79 -11.32
CA GLY A 91 5.04 8.46 -11.17
C GLY A 91 6.18 7.72 -11.87
N SER A 92 6.17 6.39 -11.87
CA SER A 92 7.17 5.59 -12.62
C SER A 92 7.05 5.82 -14.14
N ARG A 93 5.84 5.94 -14.68
CA ARG A 93 5.61 6.25 -16.10
C ARG A 93 6.04 7.68 -16.43
N GLU A 94 5.73 8.64 -15.56
CA GLU A 94 6.13 10.05 -15.72
C GLU A 94 7.66 10.17 -15.75
N VAL A 95 8.35 9.60 -14.77
CA VAL A 95 9.82 9.58 -14.74
C VAL A 95 10.38 8.93 -16.01
N ALA A 96 9.87 7.78 -16.43
CA ALA A 96 10.35 7.12 -17.65
C ALA A 96 10.16 7.99 -18.90
N ALA A 97 9.03 8.70 -19.01
CA ALA A 97 8.77 9.61 -20.11
C ALA A 97 9.74 10.81 -20.08
N LEU A 98 9.91 11.45 -18.92
CA LEU A 98 10.82 12.59 -18.76
C LEU A 98 12.28 12.19 -19.03
N THR A 99 12.74 11.03 -18.56
CA THR A 99 14.09 10.54 -18.84
C THR A 99 14.32 10.29 -20.33
N ARG A 100 13.32 9.76 -21.05
CA ARG A 100 13.40 9.59 -22.52
C ARG A 100 13.44 10.92 -23.25
N GLN A 101 12.63 11.88 -22.82
CA GLN A 101 12.63 13.24 -23.38
C GLN A 101 13.99 13.91 -23.15
N LEU A 102 14.53 13.83 -21.92
CA LEU A 102 15.85 14.35 -21.57
C LEU A 102 16.94 13.76 -22.45
N ALA A 103 17.00 12.43 -22.60
CA ALA A 103 17.96 11.76 -23.46
C ALA A 103 17.83 12.17 -24.94
N THR A 104 16.61 12.43 -25.40
CA THR A 104 16.35 12.91 -26.77
C THR A 104 16.87 14.34 -26.95
N THR A 105 16.64 15.21 -25.97
CA THR A 105 17.16 16.58 -25.93
C THR A 105 18.69 16.58 -25.94
N GLU A 106 19.33 15.77 -25.10
CA GLU A 106 20.79 15.64 -25.04
C GLU A 106 21.37 15.18 -26.38
N ARG A 107 20.79 14.16 -27.01
CA ARG A 107 21.21 13.71 -28.35
C ARG A 107 21.06 14.80 -29.39
N ARG A 108 19.97 15.57 -29.35
CA ARG A 108 19.76 16.71 -30.27
C ARG A 108 20.82 17.78 -30.06
N LEU A 109 21.11 18.13 -28.80
CA LEU A 109 22.14 19.10 -28.46
C LEU A 109 23.51 18.64 -28.95
N GLN A 110 23.88 17.39 -28.73
CA GLN A 110 25.16 16.85 -29.19
C GLN A 110 25.28 16.88 -30.72
N ARG A 111 24.18 16.60 -31.46
CA ARG A 111 24.17 16.72 -32.93
C ARG A 111 24.37 18.17 -33.36
N THR A 112 23.68 19.12 -32.73
CA THR A 112 23.83 20.55 -33.01
C THR A 112 25.25 21.03 -32.71
N GLU A 113 25.84 20.59 -31.61
CA GLU A 113 27.21 20.92 -31.23
C GLU A 113 28.22 20.42 -32.27
N ARG A 114 28.09 19.16 -32.73
CA ARG A 114 28.94 18.61 -33.80
C ARG A 114 28.82 19.41 -35.09
N PHE A 115 27.59 19.72 -35.50
CA PHE A 115 27.33 20.52 -36.70
C PHE A 115 27.94 21.92 -36.60
N LEU A 116 27.75 22.62 -35.48
CA LEU A 116 28.35 23.94 -35.24
C LEU A 116 29.89 23.86 -35.22
N GLY A 117 30.46 22.78 -34.68
CA GLY A 117 31.91 22.54 -34.70
C GLY A 117 32.46 22.30 -36.11
N GLU A 118 31.78 21.52 -36.94
CA GLU A 118 32.11 21.33 -38.36
C GLU A 118 32.03 22.66 -39.12
N ARG A 119 30.98 23.43 -38.86
CA ARG A 119 30.78 24.76 -39.45
C ARG A 119 31.92 25.72 -39.07
N LEU A 120 32.30 25.76 -37.80
CA LEU A 120 33.41 26.58 -37.31
C LEU A 120 34.73 26.18 -37.98
N ARG A 121 35.01 24.87 -38.11
CA ARG A 121 36.19 24.37 -38.81
C ARG A 121 36.20 24.76 -40.28
N ALA A 122 35.06 24.69 -40.96
CA ALA A 122 34.94 25.10 -42.35
C ALA A 122 35.24 26.59 -42.52
N LEU A 123 34.67 27.45 -41.66
CA LEU A 123 34.94 28.88 -41.64
C LEU A 123 36.42 29.18 -41.38
N TYR A 124 37.04 28.46 -40.44
CA TYR A 124 38.48 28.59 -40.16
C TYR A 124 39.35 28.23 -41.37
N LYS A 125 39.06 27.09 -42.02
CA LYS A 125 39.80 26.63 -43.23
C LYS A 125 39.62 27.57 -44.42
N GLN A 126 38.46 28.22 -44.54
CA GLN A 126 38.22 29.23 -45.57
C GLN A 126 39.11 30.46 -45.40
N GLY A 127 39.49 30.77 -44.14
CA GLY A 127 40.31 31.92 -43.79
C GLY A 127 39.62 33.26 -44.05
N ARG A 128 40.30 34.35 -43.67
CA ARG A 128 39.74 35.72 -43.71
C ARG A 128 39.35 36.20 -45.11
N LEU A 129 40.02 35.68 -46.15
CA LEU A 129 39.78 36.02 -47.56
C LEU A 129 38.88 35.02 -48.29
N GLY A 130 38.47 33.93 -47.64
CA GLY A 130 37.70 32.87 -48.29
C GLY A 130 36.36 33.37 -48.84
N THR A 131 35.64 34.17 -48.07
CA THR A 131 34.37 34.77 -48.48
C THR A 131 34.56 35.76 -49.63
N VAL A 132 35.62 36.55 -49.59
CA VAL A 132 35.98 37.49 -50.66
C VAL A 132 36.28 36.72 -51.96
N ARG A 133 37.01 35.61 -51.87
CA ARG A 133 37.29 34.73 -53.02
C ARG A 133 36.02 34.17 -53.64
N VAL A 134 35.04 33.76 -52.83
CA VAL A 134 33.73 33.29 -53.32
C VAL A 134 32.94 34.41 -54.00
N LEU A 135 33.11 35.66 -53.60
CA LEU A 135 32.46 36.78 -54.29
C LEU A 135 33.17 37.13 -55.61
N LEU A 136 34.50 37.08 -55.64
CA LEU A 136 35.33 37.40 -56.81
C LEU A 136 35.28 36.36 -57.94
N THR A 137 34.82 35.13 -57.67
CA THR A 137 34.62 34.10 -58.71
C THR A 137 33.25 34.18 -59.40
N ALA A 138 32.45 35.21 -59.14
CA ALA A 138 31.17 35.41 -59.81
C ALA A 138 31.39 36.02 -61.21
N GLY A 139 30.65 35.55 -62.20
CA GLY A 139 30.79 36.01 -63.60
C GLY A 139 30.05 37.31 -63.89
N THR A 140 29.06 37.69 -63.06
CA THR A 140 28.26 38.91 -63.23
C THR A 140 27.97 39.61 -61.89
N ALA A 141 27.67 40.91 -61.96
CA ALA A 141 27.29 41.70 -60.78
C ALA A 141 26.01 41.18 -60.09
N GLU A 142 25.06 40.66 -60.86
CA GLU A 142 23.84 40.05 -60.32
C GLU A 142 24.14 38.77 -59.54
N GLU A 143 25.11 37.97 -60.00
CA GLU A 143 25.56 36.77 -59.31
C GLU A 143 26.27 37.11 -57.99
N VAL A 144 27.07 38.18 -57.96
CA VAL A 144 27.65 38.71 -56.71
C VAL A 144 26.55 39.07 -55.72
N ALA A 145 25.52 39.81 -56.15
CA ALA A 145 24.41 40.21 -55.28
C ALA A 145 23.66 39.01 -54.69
N ARG A 146 23.42 37.96 -55.50
CA ARG A 146 22.82 36.69 -55.01
C ARG A 146 23.71 35.99 -53.99
N ARG A 147 25.03 35.88 -54.26
CA ARG A 147 25.99 35.25 -53.34
C ARG A 147 26.07 36.00 -52.01
N VAL A 148 26.09 37.33 -52.01
CA VAL A 148 26.02 38.16 -50.78
C VAL A 148 24.75 37.86 -50.00
N LYS A 149 23.60 37.83 -50.67
CA LYS A 149 22.31 37.52 -50.01
C LYS A 149 22.33 36.13 -49.35
N TYR A 150 22.87 35.11 -50.02
CA TYR A 150 22.97 33.77 -49.44
C TYR A 150 23.94 33.71 -48.26
N LEU A 151 25.10 34.35 -48.36
CA LEU A 151 26.07 34.41 -47.25
C LEU A 151 25.46 35.10 -46.02
N ALA A 152 24.72 36.19 -46.22
CA ALA A 152 24.00 36.86 -45.15
C ALA A 152 22.95 35.95 -44.51
N ALA A 153 22.13 35.26 -45.32
CA ALA A 153 21.13 34.33 -44.84
C ALA A 153 21.74 33.18 -44.01
N ILE A 154 22.86 32.62 -44.47
CA ILE A 154 23.58 31.57 -43.75
C ILE A 154 24.14 32.11 -42.42
N ALA A 155 24.72 33.31 -42.42
CA ALA A 155 25.27 33.91 -41.20
C ALA A 155 24.19 34.17 -40.13
N VAL A 156 22.99 34.61 -40.55
CA VAL A 156 21.83 34.75 -39.66
C VAL A 156 21.43 33.39 -39.09
N GLN A 157 21.28 32.37 -39.94
CA GLN A 157 20.94 31.02 -39.50
C GLN A 157 21.98 30.42 -38.54
N ASP A 158 23.26 30.61 -38.80
CA ASP A 158 24.36 30.14 -37.94
C ASP A 158 24.30 30.82 -36.55
N ARG A 159 24.04 32.14 -36.52
CA ARG A 159 23.86 32.90 -35.28
C ARG A 159 22.64 32.41 -34.49
N ASP A 160 21.51 32.22 -35.17
CA ASP A 160 20.27 31.76 -34.54
C ASP A 160 20.39 30.33 -34.02
N LEU A 161 21.10 29.46 -34.74
CA LEU A 161 21.35 28.09 -34.29
C LEU A 161 22.25 28.08 -33.05
N ALA A 162 23.31 28.89 -33.03
CA ALA A 162 24.18 29.01 -31.86
C ALA A 162 23.44 29.59 -30.65
N ALA A 163 22.61 30.61 -30.84
CA ALA A 163 21.79 31.20 -29.77
C ALA A 163 20.80 30.18 -29.20
N ARG A 164 20.06 29.47 -30.06
CA ARG A 164 19.13 28.40 -29.65
C ARG A 164 19.85 27.26 -28.93
N HIS A 165 21.04 26.89 -29.38
CA HIS A 165 21.83 25.84 -28.72
C HIS A 165 22.28 26.26 -27.32
N ARG A 166 22.74 27.51 -27.13
CA ARG A 166 23.09 28.04 -25.81
C ARG A 166 21.90 28.09 -24.87
N ALA A 167 20.75 28.57 -25.34
CA ALA A 167 19.52 28.59 -24.55
C ALA A 167 19.10 27.18 -24.12
N ALA A 168 19.13 26.23 -25.06
CA ALA A 168 18.76 24.85 -24.77
C ALA A 168 19.76 24.12 -23.84
N LEU A 169 21.04 24.50 -23.82
CA LEU A 169 22.01 24.04 -22.81
C LEU A 169 21.68 24.58 -21.41
N ALA A 170 21.24 25.84 -21.32
CA ALA A 170 20.80 26.41 -20.05
C ALA A 170 19.52 25.72 -19.54
N ASP A 171 18.57 25.43 -20.42
CA ASP A 171 17.35 24.70 -20.06
C ASP A 171 17.61 23.24 -19.65
N LEU A 172 18.67 22.62 -20.19
CA LEU A 172 19.00 21.22 -19.92
C LEU A 172 19.31 20.98 -18.44
N THR A 173 19.94 21.93 -17.76
CA THR A 173 20.25 21.82 -16.33
C THR A 173 18.95 21.79 -15.50
N GLY A 174 18.00 22.67 -15.84
CA GLY A 174 16.67 22.68 -15.23
C GLY A 174 15.91 21.37 -15.48
N GLN A 175 15.95 20.83 -16.70
CA GLN A 175 15.32 19.54 -17.02
C GLN A 175 15.94 18.39 -16.21
N ARG A 176 17.27 18.37 -16.04
CA ARG A 176 17.95 17.37 -15.21
C ARG A 176 17.53 17.43 -13.75
N GLU A 177 17.42 18.63 -13.18
CA GLU A 177 16.96 18.80 -11.80
C GLU A 177 15.49 18.40 -11.62
N VAL A 178 14.62 18.69 -12.60
CA VAL A 178 13.23 18.20 -12.59
C VAL A 178 13.18 16.68 -12.61
N VAL A 179 13.95 16.01 -13.47
CA VAL A 179 14.00 14.54 -13.50
C VAL A 179 14.51 13.99 -12.17
N ARG A 180 15.59 14.57 -11.62
CA ARG A 180 16.17 14.16 -10.35
C ARG A 180 15.19 14.27 -9.19
N THR A 181 14.51 15.41 -9.06
CA THR A 181 13.51 15.63 -8.01
C THR A 181 12.33 14.68 -8.13
N ARG A 182 11.87 14.39 -9.35
CA ARG A 182 10.82 13.39 -9.61
C ARG A 182 11.25 11.97 -9.24
N ILE A 183 12.50 11.59 -9.51
CA ILE A 183 13.06 10.30 -9.08
C ILE A 183 13.07 10.20 -7.55
N SER A 184 13.61 11.22 -6.86
CA SER A 184 13.65 11.23 -5.38
C SER A 184 12.24 11.14 -4.77
N ALA A 185 11.28 11.89 -5.30
CA ALA A 185 9.89 11.83 -4.84
C ALA A 185 9.26 10.44 -5.08
N LEU A 186 9.56 9.80 -6.21
CA LEU A 186 9.09 8.44 -6.50
C LEU A 186 9.70 7.40 -5.56
N GLU A 187 10.97 7.56 -5.20
CA GLU A 187 11.63 6.69 -4.21
C GLU A 187 10.99 6.81 -2.83
N GLU A 188 10.67 8.03 -2.39
CA GLU A 188 9.95 8.25 -1.13
C GLU A 188 8.56 7.59 -1.14
N GLN A 189 7.83 7.71 -2.26
CA GLN A 189 6.54 7.04 -2.43
C GLN A 189 6.67 5.51 -2.39
N ARG A 190 7.74 4.96 -2.95
CA ARG A 190 8.04 3.52 -2.91
C ARG A 190 8.35 3.05 -1.49
N ARG A 191 9.08 3.84 -0.70
CA ARG A 191 9.33 3.55 0.73
C ARG A 191 8.03 3.53 1.51
N LYS A 192 7.21 4.58 1.40
CA LYS A 192 5.88 4.64 2.03
C LYS A 192 4.99 3.46 1.64
N LEU A 193 5.03 3.05 0.37
CA LEU A 193 4.32 1.86 -0.10
C LEU A 193 4.80 0.58 0.60
N GLN A 194 6.12 0.40 0.74
CA GLN A 194 6.71 -0.75 1.43
C GLN A 194 6.36 -0.76 2.92
N ASP A 195 6.45 0.38 3.59
CA ASP A 195 6.10 0.52 5.01
C ASP A 195 4.62 0.16 5.22
N THR A 196 3.73 0.66 4.36
CA THR A 196 2.29 0.34 4.40
C THR A 196 2.04 -1.17 4.21
N ARG A 197 2.82 -1.85 3.36
CA ARG A 197 2.72 -3.31 3.19
C ARG A 197 3.15 -4.07 4.44
N GLN A 198 4.22 -3.62 5.10
CA GLN A 198 4.70 -4.23 6.34
C GLN A 198 3.69 -4.04 7.48
N ASP A 199 3.10 -2.85 7.60
CA ASP A 199 2.03 -2.57 8.55
C ASP A 199 0.80 -3.46 8.32
N ILE A 200 0.40 -3.65 7.06
CA ILE A 200 -0.73 -4.54 6.75
C ILE A 200 -0.40 -5.98 7.17
N ALA A 201 0.83 -6.44 6.92
CA ALA A 201 1.25 -7.78 7.31
C ALA A 201 1.26 -7.98 8.84
N SER A 202 1.70 -6.98 9.61
CA SER A 202 1.70 -7.03 11.08
C SER A 202 0.27 -7.03 11.64
N GLU A 203 -0.62 -6.21 11.09
CA GLU A 203 -2.04 -6.19 11.48
C GLU A 203 -2.77 -7.50 11.12
N GLN A 204 -2.45 -8.09 9.96
CA GLN A 204 -2.97 -9.43 9.59
C GLN A 204 -2.50 -10.51 10.56
N TRP A 205 -1.25 -10.44 11.04
CA TRP A 205 -0.74 -11.37 12.05
C TRP A 205 -1.47 -11.20 13.38
N ARG A 206 -1.68 -9.95 13.82
CA ARG A 206 -2.48 -9.63 15.02
C ARG A 206 -3.91 -10.16 14.90
N GLN A 207 -4.54 -9.99 13.75
CA GLN A 207 -5.89 -10.52 13.47
C GLN A 207 -5.93 -12.05 13.64
N ARG A 208 -4.94 -12.78 13.10
CA ARG A 208 -4.85 -14.24 13.23
C ARG A 208 -4.75 -14.70 14.68
N ILE A 209 -3.98 -13.98 15.51
CA ILE A 209 -3.86 -14.28 16.94
C ILE A 209 -5.17 -14.04 17.67
N LEU A 210 -5.84 -12.92 17.41
CA LEU A 210 -7.13 -12.62 18.02
C LEU A 210 -8.18 -13.68 17.66
N LEU A 211 -8.21 -14.10 16.39
CA LEU A 211 -9.09 -15.18 15.93
C LEU A 211 -8.78 -16.53 16.62
N ALA A 212 -7.50 -16.83 16.87
CA ALA A 212 -7.10 -18.02 17.61
C ALA A 212 -7.58 -17.96 19.07
N LYS A 213 -7.37 -16.83 19.76
CA LYS A 213 -7.84 -16.62 21.14
C LYS A 213 -9.36 -16.72 21.27
N VAL A 214 -10.11 -16.15 20.32
CA VAL A 214 -11.58 -16.28 20.29
C VAL A 214 -12.02 -17.74 20.15
N ARG A 215 -11.31 -18.54 19.34
CA ARG A 215 -11.60 -19.97 19.19
C ARG A 215 -11.31 -20.75 20.47
N GLU A 216 -10.19 -20.44 21.13
CA GLU A 216 -9.78 -21.08 22.38
C GLU A 216 -10.77 -20.81 23.52
N GLU A 217 -11.17 -19.55 23.73
CA GLU A 217 -12.18 -19.19 24.74
C GLU A 217 -13.51 -19.94 24.45
N ARG A 218 -13.99 -19.96 23.20
CA ARG A 218 -15.20 -20.71 22.83
C ARG A 218 -15.11 -22.21 23.07
N GLN A 219 -13.96 -22.82 22.85
CA GLN A 219 -13.77 -24.26 23.08
C GLN A 219 -13.69 -24.59 24.57
N GLY A 220 -12.99 -23.76 25.35
CA GLY A 220 -12.90 -23.92 26.81
C GLY A 220 -14.26 -23.85 27.51
N HIS A 221 -15.21 -23.07 26.97
CA HIS A 221 -16.59 -23.00 27.47
C HIS A 221 -17.48 -24.18 27.08
N LEU A 222 -17.14 -24.94 26.04
CA LEU A 222 -17.94 -26.09 25.60
C LEU A 222 -17.49 -27.41 26.27
N THR A 223 -16.29 -27.43 26.86
CA THR A 223 -15.68 -28.62 27.47
C THR A 223 -15.67 -28.61 29.00
N ALA A 224 -15.98 -27.47 29.63
CA ALA A 224 -16.14 -27.33 31.08
C ALA A 224 -17.62 -27.48 31.46
#